data_AF-A0A932SRR9-F1
#
_entry.id   AF-A0A932SRR9-F1
#
_cell.length_a   1.000
_cell.length_b   1.000
_cell.length_c   1.000
_cell.angle_alpha   90.00
_cell.angle_beta   90.00
_cell.angle_gamma   90.00
#
_symmetry.space_group_name_H-M   'P 1'
#
loop_
_entity.id
_entity.type
_entity.pdbx_description
1 polymer ?
#
loop_
_entity_poly.entity_id
_entity_poly.type
_entity_poly.pdbx_seq_one_letter_code
_entity_poly.pdbx_strand_id
1 'polypeptide(L)'
;MSPARTSPSRINTATILRELRQASKKGDRAALTIALDQMRTLAMSPRYWPKYLGLLRNPLARLVDLMVIKQGERIATQKGWKLPRPAPPGTRAKRASQRGTRKGVRRRRAAPPGQQPSLFD
;
A
#
# COMPACT_ATOMS: atom_id res chain seq x y z
N MET A 1 -9.15 35.11 15.16
CA MET A 1 -7.95 34.34 15.51
C MET A 1 -7.86 33.14 14.56
N SER A 2 -7.21 33.29 13.40
CA SER A 2 -7.09 32.18 12.43
C SER A 2 -5.93 31.29 12.85
N PRO A 3 -6.10 29.95 12.94
CA PRO A 3 -4.99 29.06 13.28
C PRO A 3 -3.96 29.13 12.15
N ALA A 4 -2.72 29.46 12.51
CA ALA A 4 -1.59 29.40 11.60
C ALA A 4 -1.50 27.98 11.04
N ARG A 5 -1.83 27.82 9.75
CA ARG A 5 -1.63 26.56 9.04
C ARG A 5 -0.13 26.34 9.01
N THR A 6 0.37 25.48 9.91
CA THR A 6 1.70 24.91 9.80
C THR A 6 1.78 24.30 8.41
N SER A 7 2.50 24.98 7.51
CA SER A 7 2.72 24.49 6.16
C SER A 7 3.30 23.08 6.31
N PRO A 8 2.69 22.05 5.68
CA PRO A 8 3.19 20.69 5.81
C PRO A 8 4.67 20.74 5.47
N SER A 9 5.50 20.39 6.45
CA SER A 9 6.95 20.47 6.38
C SER A 9 7.39 19.92 5.03
N ARG A 10 7.99 20.78 4.20
CA ARG A 10 8.38 20.44 2.83
C ARG A 10 9.16 19.13 2.89
N ILE A 11 8.59 18.07 2.34
CA ILE A 11 9.27 16.77 2.25
C ILE A 11 10.61 17.02 1.55
N ASN A 12 11.70 16.80 2.29
CA ASN A 12 13.05 17.08 1.87
C ASN A 12 13.80 15.77 1.65
N THR A 13 14.19 15.53 0.41
CA THR A 13 14.96 14.36 -0.04
C THR A 13 16.25 14.18 0.76
N ALA A 14 16.93 15.28 1.12
CA ALA A 14 18.17 15.21 1.90
C ALA A 14 17.93 14.68 3.32
N THR A 15 16.81 15.07 3.94
CA THR A 15 16.41 14.57 5.25
C THR A 15 16.10 13.08 5.18
N ILE A 16 15.33 12.64 4.19
CA ILE A 16 15.04 11.21 3.99
C ILE A 16 16.35 10.40 3.87
N LEU A 17 17.28 10.85 3.03
CA LEU A 17 18.56 10.17 2.85
C LEU A 17 19.45 10.21 4.11
N ARG A 18 19.32 11.21 4.96
CA ARG A 18 20.02 11.27 6.24
C ARG A 18 19.45 10.23 7.19
N GLU A 19 18.13 10.18 7.34
CA GLU A 19 17.45 9.21 8.22
C GLU A 19 17.73 7.77 7.75
N LEU A 20 17.66 7.51 6.44
CA LEU A 20 18.02 6.19 5.88
C LEU A 20 19.46 5.78 6.20
N ARG A 21 20.41 6.72 6.13
CA ARG A 21 21.81 6.45 6.47
C ARG A 21 22.03 6.24 7.97
N GLN A 22 21.29 6.95 8.82
CA GLN A 22 21.34 6.73 10.26
C GLN A 22 20.77 5.35 10.62
N ALA A 23 19.62 5.01 10.04
CA ALA A 23 19.01 3.69 10.16
C ALA A 23 19.97 2.58 9.69
N SER A 24 20.63 2.75 8.54
CA SER A 24 21.53 1.72 8.01
C SER A 24 22.82 1.55 8.82
N LYS A 25 23.36 2.64 9.39
CA LYS A 25 24.62 2.61 10.13
C LYS A 25 24.44 2.19 11.58
N LYS A 26 23.37 2.65 12.24
CA LYS A 26 23.15 2.47 13.68
C LYS A 26 22.02 1.49 14.01
N GLY A 27 21.27 1.03 13.01
CA GLY A 27 20.06 0.24 13.24
C GLY A 27 18.92 1.04 13.84
N ASP A 28 18.92 2.37 13.71
CA ASP A 28 17.89 3.25 14.27
C ASP A 28 16.53 3.00 13.59
N ARG A 29 15.64 2.32 14.31
CA ARG A 29 14.30 1.97 13.84
C ARG A 29 13.36 3.17 13.76
N ALA A 30 13.56 4.20 14.60
CA ALA A 30 12.75 5.41 14.57
C ALA A 30 13.05 6.22 13.31
N ALA A 31 14.35 6.43 13.02
CA ALA A 31 14.79 7.08 11.79
C ALA A 31 14.28 6.33 10.55
N LEU A 32 14.35 4.99 10.56
CA LEU A 32 13.82 4.17 9.46
C LEU A 32 12.32 4.37 9.27
N THR A 33 11.54 4.37 10.35
CA THR A 33 10.08 4.51 10.30
C THR A 33 9.69 5.88 9.74
N ILE A 34 10.37 6.95 10.17
CA ILE A 34 10.15 8.31 9.65
C ILE A 34 10.46 8.38 8.15
N ALA A 35 11.60 7.83 7.73
CA ALA A 35 11.99 7.81 6.33
C ALA A 35 10.99 7.05 5.45
N LEU A 36 10.49 5.91 5.94
CA LEU A 36 9.50 5.09 5.25
C LEU A 36 8.17 5.81 5.06
N ASP A 37 7.66 6.48 6.09
CA ASP A 37 6.40 7.23 6.00
C ASP A 37 6.49 8.38 4.99
N GLN A 38 7.63 9.09 4.98
CA GLN A 38 7.90 10.12 3.99
C GLN A 38 8.03 9.55 2.57
N MET A 39 8.74 8.43 2.39
CA MET A 39 8.85 7.75 1.11
C MET A 39 7.50 7.24 0.59
N ARG A 40 6.65 6.68 1.47
CA ARG A 40 5.29 6.24 1.12
C ARG A 40 4.42 7.42 0.70
N THR A 41 4.51 8.54 1.42
CA THR A 41 3.78 9.77 1.07
C THR A 41 4.19 10.28 -0.32
N LEU A 42 5.49 10.25 -0.63
CA LEU A 42 6.01 10.61 -1.95
C LEU A 42 5.54 9.65 -3.06
N ALA A 43 5.45 8.35 -2.77
CA ALA A 43 5.03 7.33 -3.73
C ALA A 43 3.52 7.41 -4.04
N MET A 44 2.68 7.66 -3.03
CA MET A 44 1.22 7.65 -3.16
C MET A 44 0.64 8.95 -3.76
N SER A 45 1.41 10.05 -3.76
CA SER A 45 0.94 11.34 -4.27
C SER A 45 1.55 11.66 -5.64
N PRO A 46 0.74 11.72 -6.72
CA PRO A 46 1.23 11.99 -8.08
C PRO A 46 2.01 13.31 -8.18
N ARG A 47 1.63 14.31 -7.37
CA ARG A 47 2.29 15.63 -7.31
C ARG A 47 3.78 15.53 -6.94
N TYR A 48 4.17 14.51 -6.19
CA TYR A 48 5.54 14.38 -5.68
C TYR A 48 6.36 13.28 -6.36
N TRP A 49 5.81 12.64 -7.40
CA TRP A 49 6.52 11.61 -8.17
C TRP A 49 7.88 12.03 -8.71
N PRO A 50 8.11 13.25 -9.23
CA PRO A 50 9.44 13.65 -9.69
C PRO A 50 10.49 13.61 -8.56
N LYS A 51 10.11 14.00 -7.35
CA LYS A 51 10.99 13.93 -6.17
C LYS A 51 11.22 12.49 -5.73
N TYR A 52 10.18 11.66 -5.76
CA TYR A 52 10.26 10.24 -5.45
C TYR A 52 11.17 9.49 -6.42
N LEU A 53 10.97 9.66 -7.73
CA LEU A 53 11.81 9.05 -8.76
C LEU A 53 13.26 9.53 -8.68
N GLY A 54 13.47 10.83 -8.39
CA GLY A 54 14.80 11.37 -8.10
C GLY A 54 15.45 10.71 -6.89
N LEU A 55 14.70 10.50 -5.81
CA LEU A 55 15.16 9.80 -4.60
C LEU A 55 15.57 8.34 -4.91
N LEU A 56 14.81 7.64 -5.77
CA LEU A 56 15.10 6.25 -6.17
C LEU A 56 16.39 6.08 -7.00
N ARG A 57 17.00 7.17 -7.49
CA ARG A 57 18.35 7.12 -8.09
C ARG A 57 19.41 6.79 -7.04
N ASN A 58 19.12 7.00 -5.75
CA ASN A 58 19.97 6.57 -4.66
C ASN A 58 19.74 5.08 -4.35
N PRO A 59 20.79 4.23 -4.34
CA PRO A 59 20.64 2.79 -4.17
C PRO A 59 20.06 2.40 -2.81
N LEU A 60 20.35 3.16 -1.75
CA LEU A 60 19.83 2.90 -0.41
C LEU A 60 18.31 3.08 -0.37
N ALA A 61 17.81 4.18 -0.94
CA ALA A 61 16.38 4.42 -1.06
C ALA A 61 15.70 3.37 -1.96
N ARG A 62 16.36 2.96 -3.05
CA ARG A 62 15.86 1.91 -3.94
C ARG A 62 15.75 0.55 -3.25
N LEU A 63 16.73 0.16 -2.43
CA LEU A 63 16.67 -1.08 -1.65
C LEU A 63 15.50 -1.06 -0.67
N VAL A 64 15.34 0.02 0.07
CA VAL A 64 14.25 0.19 1.03
C VAL A 64 12.88 0.17 0.34
N ASP A 65 12.75 0.82 -0.81
CA ASP A 65 11.53 0.80 -1.63
C ASP A 65 11.16 -0.63 -2.07
N LEU A 66 12.15 -1.37 -2.58
CA LEU A 66 11.94 -2.74 -3.03
C LEU A 66 11.54 -3.66 -1.87
N MET A 67 12.18 -3.53 -0.72
CA MET A 67 11.95 -4.40 0.44
C MET A 67 10.65 -4.08 1.19
N VAL A 68 10.39 -2.81 1.46
CA VAL A 68 9.32 -2.44 2.41
C VAL A 68 8.04 -2.03 1.69
N ILE A 69 8.15 -1.20 0.65
CA ILE A 69 6.98 -0.69 -0.06
C ILE A 69 6.46 -1.76 -1.02
N LYS A 70 7.35 -2.40 -1.78
CA LYS A 70 6.94 -3.40 -2.78
C LYS A 70 6.82 -4.82 -2.24
N GLN A 71 7.75 -5.32 -1.42
CA GLN A 71 7.58 -6.65 -0.83
C GLN A 71 6.67 -6.65 0.41
N GLY A 72 6.78 -5.68 1.30
CA GLY A 72 5.99 -5.65 2.54
C GLY A 72 4.48 -5.67 2.30
N GLU A 73 3.98 -4.90 1.33
CA GLU A 73 2.55 -4.90 0.99
C GLU A 73 2.12 -6.18 0.26
N ARG A 74 2.99 -6.75 -0.58
CA ARG A 74 2.73 -8.05 -1.22
C ARG A 74 2.67 -9.17 -0.19
N ILE A 75 3.61 -9.23 0.76
CA ILE A 75 3.64 -10.22 1.84
C ILE A 75 2.45 -10.03 2.77
N ALA A 76 2.11 -8.80 3.15
CA ALA A 76 0.93 -8.51 3.97
C ALA A 76 -0.37 -9.00 3.30
N THR A 77 -0.49 -8.78 1.99
CA THR A 77 -1.63 -9.25 1.19
C THR A 77 -1.64 -10.78 1.08
N GLN A 78 -0.48 -11.41 0.83
CA GLN A 78 -0.34 -12.87 0.69
C GLN A 78 -0.54 -13.62 2.01
N LYS A 79 -0.08 -13.06 3.13
CA LYS A 79 -0.20 -13.65 4.47
C LYS A 79 -1.50 -13.28 5.18
N GLY A 80 -2.37 -12.53 4.54
CA GLY A 80 -3.66 -12.11 5.10
C GLY A 80 -3.53 -11.09 6.25
N TRP A 81 -2.35 -10.49 6.45
CA TRP A 81 -2.10 -9.45 7.42
C TRP A 81 -2.65 -8.11 6.88
N LYS A 82 -3.96 -8.00 6.81
CA LYS A 82 -4.63 -6.75 6.45
C LYS A 82 -4.68 -5.89 7.71
N LEU A 83 -3.86 -4.84 7.78
CA LEU A 83 -4.23 -3.70 8.62
C LEU A 83 -5.63 -3.25 8.14
N PRO A 84 -6.58 -3.01 9.05
CA PRO A 84 -7.91 -2.55 8.66
C PRO A 84 -7.74 -1.25 7.88
N ARG A 85 -7.93 -1.33 6.56
CA ARG A 85 -7.97 -0.15 5.70
C ARG A 85 -9.12 0.70 6.21
N PRO A 86 -8.89 1.95 6.66
CA PRO A 86 -9.98 2.82 7.05
C PRO A 86 -10.93 2.91 5.85
N ALA A 87 -12.19 2.56 6.10
CA ALA A 87 -13.21 2.54 5.07
C ALA A 87 -13.26 3.93 4.42
N PRO A 88 -13.35 4.02 3.08
CA PRO A 88 -13.55 5.31 2.43
C PRO A 88 -14.80 5.97 3.03
N PRO A 89 -14.73 7.24 3.47
CA PRO A 89 -15.90 7.91 4.01
C PRO A 89 -16.86 8.16 2.86
N GLY A 90 -17.96 7.40 2.77
CA GLY A 90 -19.06 7.80 1.88
C GLY A 90 -19.92 6.74 1.19
N THR A 91 -19.92 5.46 1.54
CA THR A 91 -20.95 4.53 1.00
C THR A 91 -21.69 3.76 2.09
N ARG A 92 -22.46 4.50 2.89
CA ARG A 92 -23.62 3.95 3.60
C ARG A 92 -24.73 3.68 2.57
N ALA A 93 -24.60 2.61 1.80
CA ALA A 93 -25.67 2.15 0.90
C ALA A 93 -26.39 0.97 1.54
N LYS A 94 -27.58 1.28 2.08
CA LYS A 94 -28.61 0.34 2.51
C LYS A 94 -28.80 -0.79 1.50
N ARG A 95 -28.72 -2.05 1.93
CA ARG A 95 -29.44 -3.16 1.30
C ARG A 95 -30.04 -4.06 2.39
N ALA A 96 -31.13 -3.57 2.96
CA ALA A 96 -32.23 -4.43 3.37
C ALA A 96 -33.09 -4.71 2.12
N SER A 97 -33.83 -5.83 2.13
CA SER A 97 -34.62 -6.42 1.01
C SER A 97 -33.75 -7.27 0.08
N GLN A 98 -33.93 -8.58 -0.10
CA GLN A 98 -35.16 -9.37 -0.17
C GLN A 98 -34.75 -10.84 0.01
N ARG A 99 -35.36 -11.56 0.95
CA ARG A 99 -35.21 -13.01 1.14
C ARG A 99 -36.54 -13.67 0.79
N GLY A 100 -36.51 -14.56 -0.21
CA GLY A 100 -37.50 -15.63 -0.36
C GLY A 100 -38.51 -15.43 -1.48
N THR A 101 -38.34 -16.13 -2.61
CA THR A 101 -39.13 -17.32 -2.95
C THR A 101 -38.65 -17.89 -4.30
N ARG A 102 -38.58 -19.23 -4.33
CA ARG A 102 -38.05 -20.07 -5.41
C ARG A 102 -39.07 -20.21 -6.55
N LYS A 103 -38.63 -20.16 -7.81
CA LYS A 103 -39.09 -21.06 -8.89
C LYS A 103 -38.15 -20.97 -10.10
N GLY A 104 -38.03 -22.10 -10.79
CA GLY A 104 -36.82 -22.53 -11.51
C GLY A 104 -36.51 -21.81 -12.81
N VAL A 105 -35.22 -21.81 -13.15
CA VAL A 105 -34.72 -21.84 -14.53
C VAL A 105 -33.45 -22.70 -14.57
N ARG A 106 -33.47 -23.72 -15.43
CA ARG A 106 -32.41 -24.67 -15.76
C ARG A 106 -31.20 -23.94 -16.34
N ARG A 107 -30.02 -24.00 -15.70
CA ARG A 107 -28.72 -23.64 -16.30
C ARG A 107 -27.63 -24.64 -15.90
N ARG A 108 -26.75 -24.87 -16.87
CA ARG A 108 -25.83 -26.01 -17.05
C ARG A 108 -24.92 -26.26 -15.85
N ARG A 109 -24.59 -27.54 -15.62
CA ARG A 109 -23.52 -28.03 -14.72
C ARG A 109 -22.28 -27.16 -14.87
N ALA A 110 -21.90 -26.45 -13.80
CA ALA A 110 -20.56 -25.91 -13.63
C ALA A 110 -19.72 -27.01 -12.94
N ALA A 111 -18.59 -27.37 -13.54
CA ALA A 111 -17.63 -28.31 -12.99
C ALA A 111 -17.01 -27.74 -11.68
N PRO A 112 -16.60 -28.60 -10.73
CA PRO A 112 -16.05 -28.15 -9.44
C PRO A 112 -14.71 -27.42 -9.61
N PRO A 113 -14.39 -26.45 -8.72
CA PRO A 113 -13.14 -25.71 -8.77
C PRO A 113 -12.01 -26.60 -8.26
N GLY A 114 -11.08 -26.99 -9.13
CA GLY A 114 -9.93 -27.80 -8.71
C GLY A 114 -9.08 -28.43 -9.81
N GLN A 115 -9.47 -28.37 -11.08
CA GLN A 115 -8.64 -28.92 -12.16
C GLN A 115 -7.92 -27.79 -12.90
N GLN A 116 -6.65 -27.58 -12.57
CA GLN A 116 -5.71 -26.94 -13.48
C GLN A 116 -5.43 -27.93 -14.62
N PRO A 117 -5.48 -27.51 -15.90
CA PRO A 117 -4.97 -28.35 -16.97
C PRO A 117 -3.44 -28.40 -16.88
N SER A 118 -2.87 -29.60 -16.88
CA SER A 118 -1.42 -29.82 -17.06
C SER A 118 -1.01 -29.31 -18.44
N LEU A 119 0.16 -28.68 -18.53
CA LEU A 119 0.71 -28.17 -19.79
C LEU A 119 1.68 -29.15 -20.46
N PHE A 120 1.72 -30.38 -20.00
CA PHE A 120 2.45 -31.49 -20.62
C PHE A 120 1.50 -32.68 -20.76
N ASP A 121 1.37 -33.10 -22.01
CA ASP A 121 0.53 -34.14 -22.65
C ASP A 121 -1.00 -34.07 -22.47
#